data_AF-A0A8H8S005-F1
#
_entry.id   AF-A0A8H8S005-F1
#
_cell.length_a   1.000
_cell.length_b   1.000
_cell.length_c   1.000
_cell.angle_alpha   90.00
_cell.angle_beta   90.00
_cell.angle_gamma   90.00
#
_symmetry.space_group_name_H-M   'P 1'
#
loop_
_entity.id
_entity.type
_entity.pdbx_description
1 polymer ?
#
loop_
_entity_poly.entity_id
_entity_poly.type
_entity_poly.pdbx_seq_one_letter_code
_entity_poly.pdbx_strand_id
1 'polypeptide(L)'
;MEVELNTIKESLWLNIAAANVQAPAHAQLHKDHIMFASNDKPFILAGKETVLRAMTVKLYEDDINDFYAKQELSQLSEASCFNLSSIESISHGLCDLICGILELESLGGGDDIFAAGLDSLSVLKVLASIHNTLQSADKTKNDATLDASLVTASTIYKNPSIGKLSNALYKIVHPESQGGQDSASENIELMQSLLLKYTDTLPARSTPTLIKSQSEEISVILTGSTGSLGSYLLDTLLSKKHITRVFCLNRSTNGEERQIKGNKTRELQTDWTSQRVEFLHADLSKPMLGLDQDTYKLLLQQTTHIIHNQWQVDFNLTLSSFEPHIHGVRNLVDFSLATPNNASIFFISSVGIVNNQRTNASIPEALLTDFSVTEGGYGSSKLVSELMLSEAFIRSKVKSSVCRVGQISGPVEVQSGMWNKHEWLPSIIASSKHLGMLPSILPSLDRIDWLPVNQLAQIILELNELDSIPSSSTSPPPFMPIFHTVNPSTTPWSSLLPTIKAHLGSSVQIVPWDTWLLTLRASQEGAEIAQNPGIKLLDFYEAADRMGKLGLELSMLETVNTEKMSKTLKEMGKVTPEWMGSG
;
A
#
# COMPACT_ATOMS: atom_id res chain seq x y z
N MET A 1 3.91 51.01 -11.65
CA MET A 1 4.17 49.86 -10.75
C MET A 1 3.35 48.63 -11.12
N GLU A 2 2.04 48.55 -10.90
CA GLU A 2 1.26 47.31 -11.13
C GLU A 2 1.21 46.89 -12.63
N VAL A 3 1.08 47.87 -13.53
CA VAL A 3 1.13 47.65 -14.99
C VAL A 3 2.54 47.23 -15.48
N GLU A 4 3.60 47.74 -14.85
CA GLU A 4 4.99 47.36 -15.18
C GLU A 4 5.34 45.97 -14.65
N LEU A 5 4.88 45.61 -13.45
CA LEU A 5 5.08 44.29 -12.86
C LEU A 5 4.34 43.21 -13.66
N ASN A 6 3.13 43.49 -14.14
CA ASN A 6 2.42 42.57 -15.04
C ASN A 6 3.17 42.37 -16.36
N THR A 7 3.72 43.43 -16.95
CA THR A 7 4.55 43.32 -18.16
C THR A 7 5.81 42.48 -17.93
N ILE A 8 6.46 42.64 -16.76
CA ILE A 8 7.62 41.84 -16.36
C ILE A 8 7.22 40.38 -16.10
N LYS A 9 6.06 40.13 -15.48
CA LYS A 9 5.52 38.79 -15.22
C LYS A 9 5.26 38.04 -16.52
N GLU A 10 4.67 38.69 -17.53
CA GLU A 10 4.46 38.11 -18.87
C GLU A 10 5.78 37.74 -19.54
N SER A 11 6.78 38.62 -19.48
CA SER A 11 8.10 38.34 -20.07
C SER A 11 8.85 37.22 -19.34
N LEU A 12 8.76 37.14 -18.01
CA LEU A 12 9.33 36.06 -17.21
C LEU A 12 8.65 34.71 -17.52
N TRP A 13 7.33 34.72 -17.67
CA TRP A 13 6.55 33.51 -17.93
C TRP A 13 6.98 32.81 -19.22
N LEU A 14 7.30 33.55 -20.28
CA LEU A 14 7.80 32.95 -21.54
C LEU A 14 9.04 32.09 -21.33
N ASN A 15 9.95 32.50 -20.43
CA ASN A 15 11.16 31.73 -20.10
C ASN A 15 10.84 30.54 -19.18
N ILE A 16 9.92 30.72 -18.22
CA ILE A 16 9.49 29.67 -17.29
C ILE A 16 8.75 28.56 -18.06
N ALA A 17 7.85 28.92 -18.97
CA ALA A 17 7.14 27.98 -19.83
C ALA A 17 8.11 27.15 -20.69
N ALA A 18 9.13 27.78 -21.28
CA ALA A 18 10.17 27.07 -22.02
C ALA A 18 10.98 26.09 -21.15
N ALA A 19 11.23 26.44 -19.87
CA ALA A 19 11.89 25.55 -18.92
C ALA A 19 10.99 24.40 -18.46
N ASN A 20 9.68 24.64 -18.27
CA ASN A 20 8.69 23.62 -17.89
C ASN A 20 8.62 22.48 -18.91
N VAL A 21 8.76 22.76 -20.21
CA VAL A 21 8.75 21.74 -21.29
C VAL A 21 9.83 20.67 -21.08
N GLN A 22 10.95 21.01 -20.43
CA GLN A 22 12.06 20.09 -20.17
C GLN A 22 12.03 19.50 -18.76
N ALA A 23 11.10 19.93 -17.91
CA ALA A 23 10.95 19.49 -16.53
C ALA A 23 9.93 18.33 -16.42
N PRO A 24 10.16 17.33 -15.54
CA PRO A 24 9.13 16.37 -15.16
C PRO A 24 7.87 17.07 -14.67
N ALA A 25 6.69 16.48 -14.89
CA ALA A 25 5.39 17.10 -14.57
C ALA A 25 5.32 17.68 -13.14
N HIS A 26 5.88 16.99 -12.14
CA HIS A 26 5.89 17.42 -10.74
C HIS A 26 6.84 18.60 -10.43
N ALA A 27 7.64 19.06 -11.39
CA ALA A 27 8.63 20.12 -11.22
C ALA A 27 8.32 21.37 -12.05
N GLN A 28 7.17 21.40 -12.74
CA GLN A 28 6.73 22.53 -13.56
C GLN A 28 6.08 23.62 -12.68
N LEU A 29 6.34 24.90 -12.99
CA LEU A 29 5.81 26.05 -12.25
C LEU A 29 4.64 26.69 -12.99
N HIS A 30 3.55 27.08 -12.30
CA HIS A 30 2.44 27.82 -12.92
C HIS A 30 2.67 29.32 -12.95
N LYS A 31 2.01 30.03 -13.87
CA LYS A 31 2.10 31.49 -14.03
C LYS A 31 1.64 32.23 -12.77
N ASP A 32 0.70 31.64 -12.06
CA ASP A 32 0.16 32.20 -10.83
C ASP A 32 1.08 32.02 -9.64
N HIS A 33 2.10 31.16 -9.72
CA HIS A 33 3.13 30.94 -8.70
C HIS A 33 4.31 31.92 -8.81
N ILE A 34 4.10 33.11 -9.40
CA ILE A 34 5.10 34.17 -9.51
C ILE A 34 4.72 35.33 -8.59
N MET A 35 5.59 35.58 -7.60
CA MET A 35 5.50 36.72 -6.68
C MET A 35 6.75 37.60 -6.81
N PHE A 36 6.58 38.91 -6.65
CA PHE A 36 7.69 39.87 -6.66
C PHE A 36 8.04 40.31 -5.24
N ALA A 37 9.34 40.41 -4.97
CA ALA A 37 9.87 41.01 -3.74
C ALA A 37 9.44 42.48 -3.63
N SER A 38 9.15 42.93 -2.41
CA SER A 38 8.87 44.34 -2.15
C SER A 38 10.16 45.13 -1.90
N ASN A 39 10.18 46.41 -2.28
CA ASN A 39 11.36 47.27 -2.19
C ASN A 39 11.80 47.54 -0.74
N ASP A 40 10.88 47.46 0.21
CA ASP A 40 11.12 47.59 1.66
C ASP A 40 11.64 46.30 2.32
N LYS A 41 11.62 45.18 1.58
CA LYS A 41 12.01 43.85 2.06
C LYS A 41 12.96 43.13 1.08
N PRO A 42 14.10 43.68 0.67
CA PRO A 42 14.94 43.08 -0.37
C PRO A 42 15.47 41.67 0.00
N PHE A 43 15.84 40.88 -1.00
CA PHE A 43 16.46 39.57 -0.79
C PHE A 43 17.77 39.70 -0.01
N ILE A 44 18.06 38.70 0.83
CA ILE A 44 19.29 38.68 1.62
C ILE A 44 20.41 38.14 0.73
N LEU A 45 21.39 38.98 0.42
CA LEU A 45 22.51 38.64 -0.44
C LEU A 45 23.80 38.43 0.36
N ALA A 46 24.61 37.46 -0.04
CA ALA A 46 26.01 37.33 0.38
C ALA A 46 26.92 38.20 -0.50
N GLY A 47 28.24 38.15 -0.25
CA GLY A 47 29.22 38.74 -1.17
C GLY A 47 29.05 38.21 -2.60
N LYS A 48 29.18 39.11 -3.59
CA LYS A 48 28.91 38.87 -5.04
C LYS A 48 27.43 38.64 -5.39
N GLU A 49 26.50 39.33 -4.72
CA GLU A 49 25.07 39.37 -5.08
C GLU A 49 24.37 38.00 -5.10
N THR A 50 24.94 37.02 -4.40
CA THR A 50 24.36 35.66 -4.35
C THR A 50 23.27 35.59 -3.29
N VAL A 51 22.08 35.13 -3.65
CA VAL A 51 20.94 35.03 -2.73
C VAL A 51 21.19 33.96 -1.66
N LEU A 52 21.14 34.35 -0.39
CA LEU A 52 21.14 33.45 0.76
C LEU A 52 19.74 32.86 0.93
N ARG A 53 19.45 31.78 0.20
CA ARG A 53 18.13 31.15 0.07
C ARG A 53 17.43 30.88 1.41
N ALA A 54 18.06 30.16 2.34
CA ALA A 54 17.43 29.79 3.60
C ALA A 54 17.00 31.00 4.45
N MET A 55 17.85 32.03 4.49
CA MET A 55 17.58 33.28 5.22
C MET A 55 16.51 34.12 4.51
N THR A 56 16.53 34.15 3.18
CA THR A 56 15.54 34.87 2.36
C THR A 56 14.17 34.20 2.44
N VAL A 57 14.09 32.88 2.37
CA VAL A 57 12.83 32.13 2.55
C VAL A 57 12.25 32.37 3.93
N LYS A 58 13.09 32.35 4.99
CA LYS A 58 12.65 32.68 6.34
C LYS A 58 12.18 34.13 6.49
N LEU A 59 12.84 35.08 5.83
CA LEU A 59 12.41 36.48 5.81
C LEU A 59 11.00 36.62 5.21
N TYR A 60 10.69 35.84 4.17
CA TYR A 60 9.44 35.89 3.40
C TYR A 60 8.41 34.84 3.83
N GLU A 61 8.59 34.18 4.97
CA GLU A 61 7.76 33.07 5.42
C GLU A 61 6.26 33.41 5.41
N ASP A 62 5.88 34.53 6.04
CA ASP A 62 4.49 34.98 6.09
C ASP A 62 3.93 35.35 4.70
N ASP A 63 4.71 36.02 3.85
CA ASP A 63 4.27 36.41 2.50
C ASP A 63 4.08 35.19 1.59
N ILE A 64 4.96 34.19 1.71
CA ILE A 64 4.87 32.93 0.99
C ILE A 64 3.64 32.16 1.46
N ASN A 65 3.42 32.08 2.78
CA ASN A 65 2.25 31.44 3.36
C ASN A 65 0.95 32.13 2.92
N ASP A 66 0.88 33.46 2.98
CA ASP A 66 -0.25 34.26 2.51
C ASP A 66 -0.48 34.11 1.01
N PHE A 67 0.59 34.00 0.22
CA PHE A 67 0.52 33.79 -1.22
C PHE A 67 -0.12 32.45 -1.56
N TYR A 68 0.30 31.38 -0.88
CA TYR A 68 -0.31 30.06 -1.01
C TYR A 68 -1.75 30.04 -0.46
N ALA A 69 -2.02 30.68 0.68
CA ALA A 69 -3.37 30.76 1.25
C ALA A 69 -4.35 31.55 0.37
N LYS A 70 -3.92 32.67 -0.24
CA LYS A 70 -4.73 33.42 -1.21
C LYS A 70 -4.98 32.64 -2.49
N GLN A 71 -4.02 31.83 -2.93
CA GLN A 71 -4.25 30.90 -4.02
C GLN A 71 -5.28 29.84 -3.63
N GLU A 72 -5.22 29.26 -2.43
CA GLU A 72 -6.22 28.31 -1.93
C GLU A 72 -7.63 28.93 -1.80
N LEU A 73 -7.76 30.16 -1.28
CA LEU A 73 -9.04 30.87 -1.16
C LEU A 73 -9.64 31.30 -2.52
N SER A 74 -8.79 31.70 -3.47
CA SER A 74 -9.25 32.04 -4.83
C SER A 74 -9.60 30.78 -5.64
N GLN A 75 -8.99 29.64 -5.31
CA GLN A 75 -9.22 28.34 -5.96
C GLN A 75 -10.47 27.61 -5.47
N LEU A 76 -11.07 28.02 -4.34
CA LEU A 76 -12.33 27.47 -3.83
C LEU A 76 -13.59 28.21 -4.33
N SER A 77 -13.44 29.41 -4.91
CA SER A 77 -14.59 30.27 -5.27
C SER A 77 -15.15 30.11 -6.69
N GLU A 78 -14.51 29.32 -7.56
CA GLU A 78 -14.97 29.06 -8.95
C GLU A 78 -15.32 27.58 -9.20
N ALA A 79 -15.89 26.88 -8.23
CA ALA A 79 -16.35 25.50 -8.45
C ALA A 79 -17.62 25.47 -9.33
N SER A 80 -17.46 25.18 -10.62
CA SER A 80 -18.57 24.93 -11.54
C SER A 80 -19.31 23.65 -11.15
N CYS A 81 -20.59 23.78 -10.77
CA CYS A 81 -21.48 22.62 -10.60
C CYS A 81 -21.90 22.09 -11.96
N PHE A 82 -21.95 20.76 -12.12
CA PHE A 82 -22.36 20.13 -13.37
C PHE A 82 -23.58 19.22 -13.19
N ASN A 83 -24.27 18.94 -14.31
CA ASN A 83 -25.53 18.21 -14.28
C ASN A 83 -25.31 16.70 -14.06
N LEU A 84 -26.01 16.14 -13.07
CA LEU A 84 -25.94 14.73 -12.71
C LEU A 84 -27.04 13.85 -13.36
N SER A 85 -27.92 14.40 -14.20
CA SER A 85 -29.14 13.71 -14.68
C SER A 85 -28.90 12.53 -15.63
N SER A 86 -27.75 12.47 -16.32
CA SER A 86 -27.40 11.38 -17.23
C SER A 86 -25.89 11.15 -17.24
N ILE A 87 -25.46 9.96 -17.67
CA ILE A 87 -24.03 9.63 -17.78
C ILE A 87 -23.29 10.55 -18.76
N GLU A 88 -23.93 10.97 -19.85
CA GLU A 88 -23.37 11.91 -20.83
C GLU A 88 -23.19 13.30 -20.21
N SER A 89 -24.17 13.74 -19.41
CA SER A 89 -24.12 15.03 -18.73
C SER A 89 -22.99 15.07 -17.68
N ILE A 90 -22.84 13.98 -16.92
CA ILE A 90 -21.74 13.82 -15.97
C ILE A 90 -20.40 13.78 -16.70
N SER A 91 -20.31 13.05 -17.81
CA SER A 91 -19.07 12.95 -18.59
C SER A 91 -18.65 14.29 -19.17
N HIS A 92 -19.59 15.08 -19.68
CA HIS A 92 -19.29 16.41 -20.19
C HIS A 92 -18.82 17.33 -19.05
N GLY A 93 -19.54 17.36 -17.93
CA GLY A 93 -19.17 18.18 -16.77
C GLY A 93 -17.82 17.82 -16.16
N LEU A 94 -17.51 16.51 -16.04
CA LEU A 94 -16.19 16.06 -15.58
C LEU A 94 -15.08 16.38 -16.58
N CYS A 95 -15.35 16.27 -17.88
CA CYS A 95 -14.39 16.64 -18.91
C CYS A 95 -14.07 18.14 -18.83
N ASP A 96 -15.08 18.99 -18.76
CA ASP A 96 -14.92 20.44 -18.64
C ASP A 96 -14.16 20.82 -17.36
N LEU A 97 -14.51 20.20 -16.23
CA LEU A 97 -13.84 20.39 -14.95
C LEU A 97 -12.36 20.03 -15.02
N ILE A 98 -12.04 18.84 -15.53
CA ILE A 98 -10.66 18.33 -15.57
C ILE A 98 -9.84 19.06 -16.62
N CYS A 99 -10.40 19.36 -17.79
CA CYS A 99 -9.74 20.19 -18.81
C CYS A 99 -9.50 21.61 -18.30
N GLY A 100 -10.43 22.19 -17.54
CA GLY A 100 -10.26 23.50 -16.89
C GLY A 100 -9.16 23.50 -15.83
N ILE A 101 -9.06 22.44 -15.02
CA ILE A 101 -8.00 22.29 -14.01
C ILE A 101 -6.62 22.09 -14.66
N LEU A 102 -6.56 21.38 -15.79
CA LEU A 102 -5.31 21.01 -16.47
C LEU A 102 -4.95 21.94 -17.64
N GLU A 103 -5.75 22.98 -17.92
CA GLU A 103 -5.62 23.87 -19.07
C GLU A 103 -5.51 23.12 -20.42
N LEU A 104 -6.30 22.05 -20.60
CA LEU A 104 -6.34 21.23 -21.82
C LEU A 104 -7.51 21.61 -22.74
N GLU A 105 -7.33 21.47 -24.06
CA GLU A 105 -8.41 21.72 -25.03
C GLU A 105 -9.50 20.64 -25.02
N SER A 106 -9.13 19.37 -24.80
CA SER A 106 -10.07 18.25 -24.71
C SER A 106 -9.41 16.98 -24.17
N LEU A 107 -10.21 16.10 -23.56
CA LEU A 107 -9.83 14.74 -23.18
C LEU A 107 -10.83 13.74 -23.75
N GLY A 108 -10.34 12.62 -24.29
CA GLY A 108 -11.17 11.50 -24.73
C GLY A 108 -11.75 10.73 -23.53
N GLY A 109 -12.94 10.14 -23.68
CA GLY A 109 -13.62 9.42 -22.58
C GLY A 109 -12.85 8.22 -22.02
N GLY A 110 -11.91 7.66 -22.79
CA GLY A 110 -11.04 6.55 -22.41
C GLY A 110 -9.62 6.95 -22.00
N ASP A 111 -9.27 8.23 -22.10
CA ASP A 111 -7.92 8.71 -21.79
C ASP A 111 -7.64 8.66 -20.29
N ASP A 112 -6.40 8.35 -19.94
CA ASP A 112 -5.97 8.32 -18.55
C ASP A 112 -5.72 9.75 -18.05
N ILE A 113 -6.54 10.21 -17.10
CA ILE A 113 -6.50 11.57 -16.56
C ILE A 113 -5.20 11.86 -15.79
N PHE A 114 -4.57 10.83 -15.21
CA PHE A 114 -3.30 10.99 -14.50
C PHE A 114 -2.12 11.08 -15.48
N ALA A 115 -2.18 10.31 -16.57
CA ALA A 115 -1.23 10.46 -17.67
C ALA A 115 -1.33 11.84 -18.34
N ALA A 116 -2.53 12.44 -18.35
CA ALA A 116 -2.77 13.79 -18.85
C ALA A 116 -2.29 14.91 -17.90
N GLY A 117 -1.79 14.60 -16.71
CA GLY A 117 -1.20 15.58 -15.79
C GLY A 117 -1.98 15.81 -14.48
N LEU A 118 -3.07 15.07 -14.23
CA LEU A 118 -3.77 15.15 -12.95
C LEU A 118 -2.90 14.61 -11.80
N ASP A 119 -2.55 15.47 -10.84
CA ASP A 119 -1.76 15.12 -9.66
C ASP A 119 -2.60 15.03 -8.38
N SER A 120 -1.96 14.68 -7.25
CA SER A 120 -2.68 14.50 -5.99
C SER A 120 -3.36 15.76 -5.46
N LEU A 121 -2.85 16.95 -5.79
CA LEU A 121 -3.47 18.22 -5.40
C LEU A 121 -4.69 18.51 -6.28
N SER A 122 -4.58 18.24 -7.58
CA SER A 122 -5.65 18.38 -8.56
C SER A 122 -6.79 17.37 -8.33
N VAL A 123 -6.48 16.17 -7.83
CA VAL A 123 -7.48 15.20 -7.37
C VAL A 123 -8.34 15.78 -6.24
N LEU A 124 -7.75 16.51 -5.30
CA LEU A 124 -8.51 17.17 -4.23
C LEU A 124 -9.44 18.27 -4.79
N LYS A 125 -9.01 18.99 -5.84
CA LYS A 125 -9.86 19.99 -6.53
C LYS A 125 -11.06 19.34 -7.24
N VAL A 126 -10.81 18.24 -7.95
CA VAL A 126 -11.86 17.45 -8.60
C VAL A 126 -12.84 16.92 -7.56
N LEU A 127 -12.32 16.37 -6.45
CA LEU A 127 -13.13 15.85 -5.34
C LEU A 127 -14.02 16.94 -4.72
N ALA A 128 -13.45 18.10 -4.39
CA ALA A 128 -14.19 19.22 -3.82
C ALA A 128 -15.31 19.70 -4.77
N SER A 129 -15.04 19.76 -6.07
CA SER A 129 -16.03 20.15 -7.08
C SER A 129 -17.15 19.12 -7.22
N ILE A 130 -16.83 17.82 -7.15
CA ILE A 130 -17.84 16.75 -7.13
C ILE A 130 -18.70 16.83 -5.86
N HIS A 131 -18.09 17.03 -4.69
CA HIS A 131 -18.81 17.20 -3.42
C HIS A 131 -19.76 18.39 -3.46
N ASN A 132 -19.31 19.54 -3.96
CA ASN A 132 -20.15 20.72 -4.15
C ASN A 132 -21.32 20.44 -5.10
N THR A 133 -21.06 19.72 -6.20
CA THR A 133 -22.08 19.33 -7.17
C THR A 133 -23.14 18.42 -6.52
N LEU A 134 -22.72 17.41 -5.75
CA LEU A 134 -23.62 16.51 -5.02
C LEU A 134 -24.46 17.25 -3.97
N GLN A 135 -23.84 18.13 -3.17
CA GLN A 135 -24.54 18.94 -2.16
C GLN A 135 -25.52 19.94 -2.79
N SER A 136 -25.20 20.46 -3.98
CA SER A 136 -26.11 21.36 -4.71
C SER A 136 -27.34 20.62 -5.25
N ALA A 137 -27.18 19.37 -5.69
CA ALA A 137 -28.25 18.52 -6.20
C ALA A 137 -29.19 18.05 -5.07
N ASP A 138 -28.65 17.80 -3.88
CA ASP A 138 -29.39 17.40 -2.66
C ASP A 138 -30.45 18.43 -2.24
N LYS A 139 -30.18 19.73 -2.46
CA LYS A 139 -31.14 20.81 -2.18
C LYS A 139 -32.38 20.82 -3.09
N THR A 140 -32.37 20.07 -4.20
CA THR A 140 -33.43 20.10 -5.23
C THR A 140 -34.35 18.88 -5.21
N LYS A 141 -33.96 17.77 -4.55
CA LYS A 141 -34.75 16.54 -4.46
C LYS A 141 -35.04 16.19 -3.01
N ASN A 142 -36.29 16.39 -2.59
CA ASN A 142 -36.73 16.36 -1.20
C ASN A 142 -36.93 14.95 -0.60
N ASP A 143 -36.28 13.88 -1.10
CA ASP A 143 -36.62 12.51 -0.64
C ASP A 143 -35.50 11.43 -0.63
N ALA A 144 -34.23 11.80 -0.80
CA ALA A 144 -33.10 10.93 -0.44
C ALA A 144 -31.85 11.78 -0.29
N THR A 145 -31.28 11.83 0.91
CA THR A 145 -30.02 12.55 1.16
C THR A 145 -28.91 11.90 0.33
N LEU A 146 -28.41 12.59 -0.69
CA LEU A 146 -27.23 12.17 -1.45
C LEU A 146 -26.01 12.37 -0.57
N ASP A 147 -25.51 11.28 0.01
CA ASP A 147 -24.34 11.33 0.88
C ASP A 147 -23.06 11.59 0.04
N ALA A 148 -22.64 12.85 0.01
CA ALA A 148 -21.41 13.26 -0.68
C ALA A 148 -20.16 12.52 -0.17
N SER A 149 -20.19 11.95 1.04
CA SER A 149 -19.08 11.15 1.59
C SER A 149 -18.85 9.82 0.87
N LEU A 150 -19.78 9.40 0.00
CA LEU A 150 -19.61 8.21 -0.85
C LEU A 150 -18.57 8.41 -1.97
N VAL A 151 -18.29 9.66 -2.34
CA VAL A 151 -17.21 9.98 -3.29
C VAL A 151 -15.99 10.39 -2.48
N THR A 152 -14.86 9.71 -2.69
CA THR A 152 -13.59 10.01 -2.03
C THR A 152 -12.49 10.24 -3.07
N ALA A 153 -11.30 10.65 -2.64
CA ALA A 153 -10.14 10.68 -3.53
C ALA A 153 -9.88 9.30 -4.14
N SER A 154 -10.12 8.22 -3.36
CA SER A 154 -10.04 6.83 -3.83
C SER A 154 -10.99 6.57 -5.01
N THR A 155 -12.19 7.16 -5.03
CA THR A 155 -13.13 7.05 -6.15
C THR A 155 -12.53 7.58 -7.45
N ILE A 156 -11.77 8.67 -7.40
CA ILE A 156 -11.11 9.25 -8.58
C ILE A 156 -9.93 8.37 -9.02
N TYR A 157 -9.08 7.94 -8.08
CA TYR A 157 -7.95 7.05 -8.38
C TYR A 157 -8.37 5.69 -8.97
N LYS A 158 -9.50 5.12 -8.52
CA LYS A 158 -10.03 3.85 -9.04
C LYS A 158 -10.66 3.99 -10.43
N ASN A 159 -10.96 5.21 -10.86
CA ASN A 159 -11.64 5.50 -12.12
C ASN A 159 -10.82 6.49 -12.96
N PRO A 160 -9.66 6.07 -13.50
CA PRO A 160 -8.67 6.96 -14.09
C PRO A 160 -9.05 7.53 -15.46
N SER A 161 -10.29 7.39 -15.92
CA SER A 161 -10.77 8.00 -17.16
C SER A 161 -12.11 8.68 -16.94
N ILE A 162 -12.42 9.69 -17.76
CA ILE A 162 -13.71 10.40 -17.69
C ILE A 162 -14.87 9.40 -17.74
N GLY A 163 -14.86 8.46 -18.69
CA GLY A 163 -15.94 7.47 -18.81
C GLY A 163 -16.10 6.56 -17.59
N LYS A 164 -15.00 6.15 -16.94
CA LYS A 164 -15.05 5.34 -15.71
C LYS A 164 -15.58 6.17 -14.53
N LEU A 165 -15.09 7.39 -14.38
CA LEU A 165 -15.48 8.27 -13.27
C LEU A 165 -16.96 8.68 -13.40
N SER A 166 -17.42 8.97 -14.62
CA SER A 166 -18.83 9.26 -14.88
C SER A 166 -19.75 8.09 -14.54
N ASN A 167 -19.36 6.87 -14.92
CA ASN A 167 -20.10 5.66 -14.57
C ASN A 167 -20.18 5.50 -13.05
N ALA A 168 -19.06 5.68 -12.34
CA ALA A 168 -19.01 5.57 -10.89
C ALA A 168 -19.91 6.62 -10.21
N LEU A 169 -19.85 7.89 -10.64
CA LEU A 169 -20.71 8.94 -10.11
C LEU A 169 -22.19 8.70 -10.45
N TYR A 170 -22.50 8.27 -11.68
CA TYR A 170 -23.88 7.96 -12.08
C TYR A 170 -24.48 6.86 -11.21
N LYS A 171 -23.72 5.79 -10.93
CA LYS A 171 -24.14 4.70 -10.03
C LYS A 171 -24.40 5.18 -8.60
N ILE A 172 -23.59 6.12 -8.08
CA ILE A 172 -23.78 6.72 -6.76
C ILE A 172 -25.04 7.60 -6.71
N VAL A 173 -25.33 8.34 -7.79
CA VAL A 173 -26.46 9.28 -7.84
C VAL A 173 -27.80 8.59 -8.18
N HIS A 174 -27.79 7.49 -8.93
CA HIS A 174 -28.98 6.78 -9.39
C HIS A 174 -29.01 5.29 -8.95
N PRO A 175 -29.10 5.01 -7.64
CA PRO A 175 -29.04 3.65 -7.12
C PRO A 175 -30.22 2.76 -7.58
N GLU A 176 -31.36 3.33 -7.98
CA GLU A 176 -32.53 2.58 -8.48
C GLU A 176 -32.44 2.17 -9.97
N SER A 177 -31.45 2.67 -10.71
CA SER A 177 -31.25 2.35 -12.14
C SER A 177 -30.42 1.07 -12.35
N GLN A 178 -30.58 0.08 -11.46
CA GLN A 178 -29.88 -1.21 -11.52
C GLN A 178 -30.33 -2.05 -12.71
N GLY A 179 -29.69 -1.81 -13.85
CA GLY A 179 -29.66 -2.71 -15.02
C GLY A 179 -28.24 -2.94 -15.56
N GLY A 180 -27.20 -2.40 -14.91
CA GLY A 180 -25.80 -2.60 -15.27
C GLY A 180 -25.09 -3.46 -14.23
N GLN A 181 -24.30 -4.45 -14.67
CA GLN A 181 -23.59 -5.42 -13.83
C GLN A 181 -22.93 -4.76 -12.59
N ASP A 182 -23.15 -5.37 -11.42
CA ASP A 182 -22.56 -4.95 -10.15
C ASP A 182 -21.03 -4.96 -10.25
N SER A 183 -20.37 -3.91 -9.75
CA SER A 183 -18.89 -3.83 -9.71
C SER A 183 -18.24 -5.00 -8.96
N ALA A 184 -18.95 -5.58 -7.98
CA ALA A 184 -18.54 -6.80 -7.30
C ALA A 184 -18.57 -8.02 -8.25
N SER A 185 -19.62 -8.14 -9.07
CA SER A 185 -19.74 -9.19 -10.09
C SER A 185 -18.67 -9.05 -11.16
N GLU A 186 -18.39 -7.83 -11.64
CA GLU A 186 -17.30 -7.57 -12.61
C GLU A 186 -15.92 -7.96 -12.03
N ASN A 187 -15.64 -7.63 -10.75
CA ASN A 187 -14.38 -8.01 -10.11
C ASN A 187 -14.27 -9.54 -9.91
N ILE A 188 -15.37 -10.22 -9.59
CA ILE A 188 -15.42 -11.69 -9.51
C ILE A 188 -15.14 -12.33 -10.87
N GLU A 189 -15.79 -11.85 -11.93
CA GLU A 189 -15.54 -12.32 -13.30
C GLU A 189 -14.08 -12.09 -13.71
N LEU A 190 -13.51 -10.95 -13.36
CA LEU A 190 -12.09 -10.65 -13.63
C LEU A 190 -11.16 -11.61 -12.85
N MET A 191 -11.41 -11.86 -11.56
CA MET A 191 -10.63 -12.82 -10.78
C MET A 191 -10.66 -14.23 -11.40
N GLN A 192 -11.84 -14.69 -11.81
CA GLN A 192 -12.01 -15.98 -12.50
C GLN A 192 -11.24 -16.01 -13.82
N SER A 193 -11.34 -14.95 -14.63
CA SER A 193 -10.64 -14.87 -15.91
C SER A 193 -9.12 -14.89 -15.76
N LEU A 194 -8.57 -14.16 -14.77
CA LEU A 194 -7.14 -14.14 -14.47
C LEU A 194 -6.65 -15.50 -13.95
N LEU A 195 -7.43 -16.13 -13.06
CA LEU A 195 -7.11 -17.47 -12.59
C LEU A 195 -7.04 -18.46 -13.74
N LEU A 196 -8.05 -18.48 -14.62
CA LEU A 196 -8.08 -19.36 -15.80
C LEU A 196 -6.89 -19.07 -16.73
N LYS A 197 -6.67 -17.80 -17.08
CA LYS A 197 -5.57 -17.35 -17.96
C LYS A 197 -4.21 -17.90 -17.52
N TYR A 198 -3.93 -17.89 -16.23
CA TYR A 198 -2.64 -18.31 -15.68
C TYR A 198 -2.60 -19.77 -15.21
N THR A 199 -3.70 -20.52 -15.26
CA THR A 199 -3.72 -21.94 -14.87
C THR A 199 -3.96 -22.91 -16.03
N ASP A 200 -4.50 -22.43 -17.16
CA ASP A 200 -4.84 -23.28 -18.32
C ASP A 200 -3.61 -23.99 -18.91
N THR A 201 -2.46 -23.32 -18.91
CA THR A 201 -1.19 -23.84 -19.45
C THR A 201 -0.32 -24.54 -18.41
N LEU A 202 -0.85 -24.88 -17.22
CA LEU A 202 -0.08 -25.59 -16.21
C LEU A 202 0.21 -27.04 -16.67
N PRO A 203 1.48 -27.49 -16.64
CA PRO A 203 1.81 -28.85 -17.08
C PRO A 203 1.30 -29.88 -16.06
N ALA A 204 0.65 -30.95 -16.54
CA ALA A 204 0.28 -32.08 -15.68
C ALA A 204 1.52 -32.92 -15.34
N ARG A 205 1.75 -33.22 -14.05
CA ARG A 205 2.82 -34.13 -13.60
C ARG A 205 2.24 -35.26 -12.73
N SER A 206 2.48 -36.50 -13.13
CA SER A 206 1.98 -37.69 -12.42
C SER A 206 2.75 -38.00 -11.14
N THR A 207 4.04 -37.65 -11.09
CA THR A 207 4.90 -37.84 -9.91
C THR A 207 5.94 -36.71 -9.82
N PRO A 208 6.25 -36.19 -8.61
CA PRO A 208 7.39 -35.31 -8.43
C PRO A 208 8.65 -36.08 -8.81
N THR A 209 9.31 -35.71 -9.91
CA THR A 209 10.62 -36.26 -10.25
C THR A 209 11.64 -35.66 -9.28
N LEU A 210 11.75 -36.24 -8.08
CA LEU A 210 12.82 -35.88 -7.15
C LEU A 210 14.11 -36.49 -7.70
N ILE A 211 14.86 -35.69 -8.47
CA ILE A 211 16.28 -35.99 -8.67
C ILE A 211 16.90 -35.79 -7.28
N LYS A 212 17.38 -36.87 -6.64
CA LYS A 212 18.12 -36.73 -5.38
C LYS A 212 19.40 -35.93 -5.66
N SER A 213 19.37 -34.60 -5.52
CA SER A 213 20.61 -33.85 -5.44
C SER A 213 21.24 -34.11 -4.07
N GLN A 214 22.50 -34.53 -4.07
CA GLN A 214 23.32 -34.80 -2.87
C GLN A 214 23.71 -33.53 -2.08
N SER A 215 23.24 -32.36 -2.48
CA SER A 215 23.58 -31.09 -1.86
C SER A 215 22.65 -30.81 -0.69
N GLU A 216 23.20 -30.89 0.53
CA GLU A 216 22.59 -30.36 1.76
C GLU A 216 22.52 -28.82 1.78
N GLU A 217 23.02 -28.14 0.74
CA GLU A 217 23.11 -26.68 0.69
C GLU A 217 21.73 -26.04 0.41
N ILE A 218 21.33 -25.15 1.30
CA ILE A 218 20.08 -24.38 1.16
C ILE A 218 20.39 -23.02 0.54
N SER A 219 19.86 -22.79 -0.66
CA SER A 219 19.88 -21.49 -1.33
C SER A 219 18.47 -20.95 -1.53
N VAL A 220 18.26 -19.70 -1.12
CA VAL A 220 16.93 -19.08 -1.06
C VAL A 220 16.85 -17.91 -2.04
N ILE A 221 15.84 -17.90 -2.91
CA ILE A 221 15.40 -16.67 -3.57
C ILE A 221 14.48 -15.91 -2.62
N LEU A 222 14.83 -14.66 -2.30
CA LEU A 222 13.98 -13.74 -1.55
C LEU A 222 13.58 -12.58 -2.45
N THR A 223 12.29 -12.50 -2.79
CA THR A 223 11.75 -11.33 -3.49
C THR A 223 11.34 -10.26 -2.49
N GLY A 224 11.51 -8.98 -2.81
CA GLY A 224 11.05 -7.88 -1.94
C GLY A 224 11.88 -7.71 -0.66
N SER A 225 13.17 -8.05 -0.71
CA SER A 225 14.15 -7.92 0.36
C SER A 225 14.24 -6.50 0.95
N THR A 226 14.05 -5.46 0.13
CA THR A 226 14.15 -4.06 0.55
C THR A 226 12.91 -3.54 1.28
N GLY A 227 11.84 -4.33 1.35
CA GLY A 227 10.62 -3.99 2.09
C GLY A 227 10.83 -4.11 3.61
N SER A 228 9.82 -3.71 4.39
CA SER A 228 9.88 -3.81 5.87
C SER A 228 10.11 -5.25 6.31
N LEU A 229 9.17 -6.16 6.04
CA LEU A 229 9.30 -7.59 6.35
C LEU A 229 10.50 -8.24 5.64
N GLY A 230 10.75 -7.88 4.38
CA GLY A 230 11.86 -8.42 3.59
C GLY A 230 13.24 -8.20 4.22
N SER A 231 13.43 -7.06 4.89
CA SER A 231 14.71 -6.73 5.53
C SER A 231 14.97 -7.64 6.73
N TYR A 232 13.95 -7.90 7.55
CA TYR A 232 14.05 -8.83 8.68
C TYR A 232 14.13 -10.29 8.23
N LEU A 233 13.45 -10.66 7.14
CA LEU A 233 13.60 -11.99 6.52
C LEU A 233 15.04 -12.23 6.08
N LEU A 234 15.66 -11.27 5.38
CA LEU A 234 17.06 -11.38 4.97
C LEU A 234 17.99 -11.52 6.19
N ASP A 235 17.83 -10.68 7.20
CA ASP A 235 18.62 -10.73 8.43
C ASP A 235 18.49 -12.07 9.15
N THR A 236 17.25 -12.57 9.28
CA THR A 236 16.96 -13.85 9.93
C THR A 236 17.50 -15.03 9.13
N LEU A 237 17.39 -15.03 7.79
CA LEU A 237 18.00 -16.05 6.92
C LEU A 237 19.52 -16.10 7.11
N LEU A 238 20.19 -14.94 7.18
CA LEU A 238 21.64 -14.87 7.30
C LEU A 238 22.17 -15.31 8.67
N SER A 239 21.33 -15.23 9.71
CA SER A 239 21.63 -15.77 11.04
C SER A 239 21.77 -17.31 11.03
N LYS A 240 21.16 -17.99 10.05
CA LYS A 240 21.20 -19.46 9.93
C LYS A 240 22.45 -19.89 9.14
N LYS A 241 23.31 -20.67 9.79
CA LYS A 241 24.60 -21.10 9.20
C LYS A 241 24.46 -22.12 8.06
N HIS A 242 23.38 -22.91 8.05
CA HIS A 242 23.08 -23.90 7.02
C HIS A 242 22.49 -23.28 5.74
N ILE A 243 22.10 -22.00 5.79
CA ILE A 243 21.70 -21.25 4.59
C ILE A 243 22.97 -20.72 3.93
N THR A 244 23.30 -21.32 2.79
CA THR A 244 24.56 -21.08 2.08
C THR A 244 24.50 -19.85 1.20
N ARG A 245 23.33 -19.57 0.59
CA ARG A 245 23.15 -18.42 -0.31
C ARG A 245 21.74 -17.83 -0.27
N VAL A 246 21.63 -16.52 -0.43
CA VAL A 246 20.38 -15.78 -0.56
C VAL A 246 20.45 -14.87 -1.80
N PHE A 247 19.58 -15.13 -2.77
CA PHE A 247 19.42 -14.30 -3.96
C PHE A 247 18.27 -13.33 -3.76
N CYS A 248 18.58 -12.05 -3.63
CA CYS A 248 17.60 -10.99 -3.47
C CYS A 248 17.18 -10.44 -4.85
N LEU A 249 15.99 -10.83 -5.31
CA LEU A 249 15.44 -10.36 -6.58
C LEU A 249 14.66 -9.05 -6.36
N ASN A 250 15.14 -7.96 -6.96
CA ASN A 250 14.66 -6.61 -6.70
C ASN A 250 14.27 -5.89 -8.00
N ARG A 251 13.18 -5.11 -7.97
CA ARG A 251 12.74 -4.28 -9.12
C ARG A 251 13.71 -3.15 -9.46
N SER A 252 14.49 -2.67 -8.50
CA SER A 252 15.43 -1.58 -8.72
C SER A 252 16.81 -2.12 -9.09
N THR A 253 17.51 -1.43 -10.00
CA THR A 253 18.91 -1.73 -10.34
C THR A 253 19.86 -1.49 -9.16
N ASN A 254 19.51 -0.61 -8.23
CA ASN A 254 20.29 -0.31 -7.01
C ASN A 254 19.77 -1.07 -5.77
N GLY A 255 19.41 -2.34 -5.94
CA GLY A 255 18.84 -3.17 -4.89
C GLY A 255 19.70 -3.23 -3.61
N GLU A 256 21.02 -3.43 -3.77
CA GLU A 256 21.98 -3.49 -2.67
C GLU A 256 22.06 -2.17 -1.88
N GLU A 257 22.24 -1.04 -2.57
CA GLU A 257 22.31 0.28 -1.92
C GLU A 257 21.04 0.58 -1.11
N ARG A 258 19.87 0.25 -1.68
CA ARG A 258 18.58 0.39 -0.99
C ARG A 258 18.50 -0.52 0.23
N GLN A 259 18.98 -1.76 0.13
CA GLN A 259 19.02 -2.67 1.26
C GLN A 259 19.92 -2.13 2.37
N ILE A 260 21.13 -1.68 2.06
CA ILE A 260 22.07 -1.13 3.04
C ILE A 260 21.44 0.07 3.75
N LYS A 261 20.84 1.00 2.99
CA LYS A 261 20.16 2.17 3.57
C LYS A 261 19.00 1.75 4.48
N GLY A 262 18.18 0.80 4.03
CA GLY A 262 17.03 0.30 4.78
C GLY A 262 17.42 -0.46 6.05
N ASN A 263 18.47 -1.28 5.99
CA ASN A 263 18.99 -2.02 7.14
C ASN A 263 19.64 -1.07 8.15
N LYS A 264 20.40 -0.05 7.72
CA LYS A 264 20.93 0.99 8.63
C LYS A 264 19.83 1.67 9.43
N THR A 265 18.74 2.06 8.78
CA THR A 265 17.60 2.70 9.48
C THR A 265 16.87 1.79 10.47
N ARG A 266 17.06 0.47 10.34
CA ARG A 266 16.45 -0.56 11.20
C ARG A 266 17.47 -1.22 12.13
N GLU A 267 18.71 -0.73 12.14
CA GLU A 267 19.85 -1.30 12.88
C GLU A 267 20.10 -2.80 12.59
N LEU A 268 19.80 -3.24 11.37
CA LEU A 268 20.05 -4.61 10.90
C LEU A 268 21.44 -4.76 10.29
N GLN A 269 21.88 -6.01 10.07
CA GLN A 269 23.18 -6.29 9.48
C GLN A 269 23.31 -5.66 8.09
N THR A 270 24.41 -4.95 7.85
CA THR A 270 24.70 -4.26 6.57
C THR A 270 25.97 -4.75 5.89
N ASP A 271 26.75 -5.58 6.60
CA ASP A 271 27.95 -6.19 6.07
C ASP A 271 27.65 -7.65 5.70
N TRP A 272 27.70 -7.95 4.40
CA TRP A 272 27.52 -9.30 3.84
C TRP A 272 28.82 -9.83 3.21
N THR A 273 29.98 -9.41 3.73
CA THR A 273 31.35 -9.81 3.36
C THR A 273 31.56 -11.29 3.05
N SER A 274 30.72 -12.19 3.59
CA SER A 274 30.76 -13.62 3.27
C SER A 274 30.29 -14.00 1.86
N GLN A 275 29.92 -13.04 0.98
CA GLN A 275 29.36 -13.30 -0.37
C GLN A 275 28.15 -14.25 -0.39
N ARG A 276 27.45 -14.38 0.76
CA ARG A 276 26.25 -15.23 0.89
C ARG A 276 25.00 -14.55 0.34
N VAL A 277 25.05 -13.25 0.05
CA VAL A 277 23.94 -12.47 -0.48
C VAL A 277 24.31 -11.96 -1.85
N GLU A 278 23.38 -12.08 -2.78
CA GLU A 278 23.50 -11.50 -4.12
C GLU A 278 22.24 -10.72 -4.45
N PHE A 279 22.39 -9.46 -4.86
CA PHE A 279 21.28 -8.61 -5.26
C PHE A 279 21.18 -8.57 -6.78
N LEU A 280 20.03 -8.99 -7.32
CA LEU A 280 19.78 -9.07 -8.75
C LEU A 280 18.62 -8.17 -9.14
N HIS A 281 18.77 -7.45 -10.25
CA HIS A 281 17.68 -6.71 -10.86
C HIS A 281 16.77 -7.67 -11.62
N ALA A 282 15.53 -7.81 -11.18
CA ALA A 282 14.56 -8.75 -11.77
C ALA A 282 13.20 -8.08 -11.95
N ASP A 283 12.52 -8.49 -13.02
CA ASP A 283 11.12 -8.17 -13.31
C ASP A 283 10.36 -9.49 -13.43
N LEU A 284 9.70 -9.88 -12.34
CA LEU A 284 8.99 -11.15 -12.24
C LEU A 284 7.86 -11.27 -13.28
N SER A 285 7.35 -10.16 -13.81
CA SER A 285 6.30 -10.18 -14.84
C SER A 285 6.80 -10.59 -16.23
N LYS A 286 8.12 -10.64 -16.43
CA LYS A 286 8.76 -10.95 -17.71
C LYS A 286 9.24 -12.41 -17.77
N PRO A 287 9.40 -12.96 -18.99
CA PRO A 287 10.08 -14.24 -19.19
C PRO A 287 11.45 -14.24 -18.50
N MET A 288 11.84 -15.41 -17.97
CA MET A 288 13.10 -15.60 -17.25
C MET A 288 13.31 -14.60 -16.09
N LEU A 289 12.22 -14.10 -15.50
CA LEU A 289 12.21 -13.10 -14.42
C LEU A 289 12.90 -11.79 -14.83
N GLY A 290 13.02 -11.50 -16.13
CA GLY A 290 13.74 -10.34 -16.66
C GLY A 290 15.26 -10.42 -16.53
N LEU A 291 15.81 -11.59 -16.21
CA LEU A 291 17.25 -11.83 -16.06
C LEU A 291 17.90 -12.23 -17.39
N ASP A 292 19.21 -12.06 -17.48
CA ASP A 292 20.00 -12.64 -18.56
C ASP A 292 20.07 -14.18 -18.44
N GLN A 293 20.48 -14.82 -19.53
CA GLN A 293 20.41 -16.27 -19.64
C GLN A 293 21.36 -17.01 -18.68
N ASP A 294 22.53 -16.46 -18.40
CA ASP A 294 23.52 -17.13 -17.56
C ASP A 294 23.13 -17.01 -16.09
N THR A 295 22.68 -15.82 -15.66
CA THR A 295 22.13 -15.61 -14.32
C THR A 295 20.89 -16.49 -14.08
N TYR A 296 19.97 -16.56 -15.04
CA TYR A 296 18.77 -17.40 -14.90
C TYR A 296 19.11 -18.89 -14.77
N LYS A 297 20.07 -19.39 -15.56
CA LYS A 297 20.56 -20.78 -15.47
C LYS A 297 21.23 -21.06 -14.12
N LEU A 298 22.03 -20.13 -13.61
CA LEU A 298 22.66 -20.24 -12.29
C LEU A 298 21.57 -20.40 -11.21
N LEU A 299 20.57 -19.53 -11.22
CA LEU A 299 19.46 -19.59 -10.26
C LEU A 299 18.70 -20.91 -10.34
N LEU A 300 18.41 -21.42 -11.55
CA LEU A 300 17.74 -22.71 -11.73
C LEU A 300 18.51 -23.87 -11.10
N GLN A 301 19.85 -23.84 -11.15
CA GLN A 301 20.70 -24.90 -10.63
C GLN A 301 20.83 -24.87 -9.11
N GLN A 302 20.82 -23.68 -8.51
CA GLN A 302 21.16 -23.50 -7.10
C GLN A 302 19.93 -23.35 -6.19
N THR A 303 18.83 -22.79 -6.68
CA THR A 303 17.69 -22.45 -5.83
C THR A 303 17.00 -23.69 -5.28
N THR A 304 16.82 -23.74 -3.97
CA THR A 304 16.04 -24.78 -3.29
C THR A 304 14.72 -24.25 -2.72
N HIS A 305 14.67 -22.97 -2.34
CA HIS A 305 13.50 -22.33 -1.76
C HIS A 305 13.27 -20.94 -2.36
N ILE A 306 12.02 -20.53 -2.47
CA ILE A 306 11.58 -19.23 -2.95
C ILE A 306 10.64 -18.64 -1.90
N ILE A 307 11.05 -17.56 -1.25
CA ILE A 307 10.17 -16.74 -0.40
C ILE A 307 9.66 -15.58 -1.25
N HIS A 308 8.41 -15.68 -1.69
CA HIS A 308 7.78 -14.64 -2.49
C HIS A 308 7.06 -13.62 -1.59
N ASN A 309 7.82 -12.64 -1.11
CA ASN A 309 7.35 -11.52 -0.30
C ASN A 309 7.04 -10.24 -1.11
N GLN A 310 7.62 -10.07 -2.30
CA GLN A 310 7.41 -8.87 -3.11
C GLN A 310 5.94 -8.71 -3.51
N TRP A 311 5.31 -7.62 -3.05
CA TRP A 311 4.01 -7.18 -3.55
C TRP A 311 3.88 -5.65 -3.40
N GLN A 312 3.08 -5.02 -4.26
CA GLN A 312 2.68 -3.63 -4.05
C GLN A 312 1.52 -3.59 -3.05
N VAL A 313 1.74 -3.03 -1.87
CA VAL A 313 0.68 -2.87 -0.87
C VAL A 313 0.00 -1.53 -1.12
N ASP A 314 -1.04 -1.54 -1.95
CA ASP A 314 -1.84 -0.37 -2.27
C ASP A 314 -3.32 -0.77 -2.41
N PHE A 315 -4.12 -0.36 -1.43
CA PHE A 315 -5.54 -0.68 -1.35
C PHE A 315 -6.42 0.17 -2.29
N ASN A 316 -5.84 1.19 -2.92
CA ASN A 316 -6.55 2.04 -3.88
C ASN A 316 -6.51 1.48 -5.31
N LEU A 317 -5.59 0.56 -5.60
CA LEU A 317 -5.46 -0.03 -6.93
C LEU A 317 -6.59 -1.03 -7.24
N THR A 318 -6.95 -1.07 -8.52
CA THR A 318 -7.86 -2.07 -9.10
C THR A 318 -7.15 -3.41 -9.30
N LEU A 319 -7.92 -4.50 -9.42
CA LEU A 319 -7.36 -5.83 -9.66
C LEU A 319 -6.50 -5.90 -10.93
N SER A 320 -6.91 -5.24 -12.02
CA SER A 320 -6.14 -5.20 -13.27
C SER A 320 -4.73 -4.64 -13.08
N SER A 321 -4.56 -3.67 -12.19
CA SER A 321 -3.25 -3.08 -11.88
C SER A 321 -2.28 -4.09 -11.25
N PHE A 322 -2.81 -5.17 -10.67
CA PHE A 322 -2.04 -6.25 -10.07
C PHE A 322 -1.75 -7.43 -11.01
N GLU A 323 -2.26 -7.42 -12.25
CA GLU A 323 -2.01 -8.49 -13.21
C GLU A 323 -0.50 -8.79 -13.40
N PRO A 324 0.41 -7.81 -13.50
CA PRO A 324 1.85 -8.11 -13.57
C PRO A 324 2.39 -8.87 -12.35
N HIS A 325 1.82 -8.66 -11.16
CA HIS A 325 2.20 -9.38 -9.93
C HIS A 325 1.67 -10.81 -9.95
N ILE A 326 0.41 -11.00 -10.37
CA ILE A 326 -0.21 -12.32 -10.56
C ILE A 326 0.56 -13.13 -11.60
N HIS A 327 0.96 -12.51 -12.72
CA HIS A 327 1.83 -13.12 -13.71
C HIS A 327 3.19 -13.50 -13.14
N GLY A 328 3.74 -12.67 -12.25
CA GLY A 328 4.97 -12.98 -11.52
C GLY A 328 4.89 -14.28 -10.71
N VAL A 329 3.75 -14.55 -10.07
CA VAL A 329 3.52 -15.83 -9.38
C VAL A 329 3.56 -17.00 -10.36
N ARG A 330 2.95 -16.84 -11.54
CA ARG A 330 3.02 -17.87 -12.59
C ARG A 330 4.45 -18.11 -13.07
N ASN A 331 5.22 -17.06 -13.30
CA ASN A 331 6.62 -17.20 -13.72
C ASN A 331 7.48 -17.87 -12.64
N LEU A 332 7.20 -17.63 -11.35
CA LEU A 332 7.86 -18.36 -10.25
C LEU A 332 7.45 -19.84 -10.18
N VAL A 333 6.20 -20.16 -10.50
CA VAL A 333 5.74 -21.56 -10.69
C VAL A 333 6.53 -22.23 -11.80
N ASP A 334 6.63 -21.60 -12.97
CA ASP A 334 7.37 -22.17 -14.11
C ASP A 334 8.87 -22.31 -13.79
N PHE A 335 9.46 -21.32 -13.09
CA PHE A 335 10.84 -21.39 -12.58
C PHE A 335 11.03 -22.57 -11.62
N SER A 336 10.16 -22.70 -10.60
CA SER A 336 10.21 -23.79 -9.62
C SER A 336 10.19 -25.15 -10.31
N LEU A 337 9.27 -25.34 -11.28
CA LEU A 337 9.14 -26.59 -12.04
C LEU A 337 10.37 -26.91 -12.91
N ALA A 338 11.14 -25.91 -13.31
CA ALA A 338 12.36 -26.03 -14.11
C ALA A 338 13.61 -26.30 -13.27
N THR A 339 13.57 -26.07 -11.95
CA THR A 339 14.69 -26.43 -11.05
C THR A 339 14.80 -27.96 -10.90
N PRO A 340 16.01 -28.52 -10.70
CA PRO A 340 16.21 -29.97 -10.55
C PRO A 340 15.42 -30.62 -9.40
N ASN A 341 15.19 -29.86 -8.32
CA ASN A 341 14.60 -30.36 -7.07
C ASN A 341 13.17 -29.87 -6.83
N ASN A 342 12.57 -29.17 -7.81
CA ASN A 342 11.25 -28.54 -7.68
C ASN A 342 11.24 -27.62 -6.45
N ALA A 343 12.00 -26.53 -6.53
CA ALA A 343 12.23 -25.56 -5.45
C ALA A 343 10.89 -25.12 -4.84
N SER A 344 10.82 -25.08 -3.50
CA SER A 344 9.58 -24.74 -2.83
C SER A 344 9.23 -23.26 -3.01
N ILE A 345 7.94 -22.95 -3.11
CA ILE A 345 7.41 -21.59 -3.17
C ILE A 345 6.61 -21.31 -1.90
N PHE A 346 7.08 -20.35 -1.13
CA PHE A 346 6.35 -19.84 0.01
C PHE A 346 5.85 -18.43 -0.28
N PHE A 347 4.55 -18.32 -0.45
CA PHE A 347 3.91 -17.07 -0.83
C PHE A 347 3.43 -16.31 0.41
N ILE A 348 3.90 -15.07 0.55
CA ILE A 348 3.39 -14.15 1.56
C ILE A 348 2.11 -13.51 1.02
N SER A 349 0.97 -14.02 1.49
CA SER A 349 -0.35 -13.47 1.25
C SER A 349 -0.77 -12.54 2.39
N SER A 350 -2.03 -12.13 2.44
CA SER A 350 -2.55 -11.20 3.44
C SER A 350 -3.87 -11.70 4.00
N VAL A 351 -4.14 -11.40 5.27
CA VAL A 351 -5.50 -11.55 5.83
C VAL A 351 -6.52 -10.67 5.11
N GLY A 352 -6.07 -9.67 4.35
CA GLY A 352 -6.92 -8.80 3.53
C GLY A 352 -7.75 -9.54 2.48
N ILE A 353 -7.46 -10.80 2.18
CA ILE A 353 -8.30 -11.61 1.30
C ILE A 353 -9.70 -11.89 1.87
N VAL A 354 -9.90 -11.80 3.19
CA VAL A 354 -11.20 -12.02 3.85
C VAL A 354 -11.88 -10.74 4.31
N ASN A 355 -11.43 -9.58 3.81
CA ASN A 355 -11.95 -8.27 4.28
C ASN A 355 -13.45 -8.06 4.02
N ASN A 356 -14.06 -8.78 3.08
CA ASN A 356 -15.50 -8.72 2.82
C ASN A 356 -16.28 -9.79 3.62
N GLN A 357 -15.58 -10.79 4.17
CA GLN A 357 -16.19 -11.83 4.97
C GLN A 357 -16.20 -11.41 6.45
N ARG A 358 -17.15 -10.54 6.80
CA ARG A 358 -17.34 -10.07 8.18
C ARG A 358 -18.31 -10.97 8.91
N THR A 359 -17.79 -12.08 9.42
CA THR A 359 -18.58 -13.05 10.17
C THR A 359 -18.08 -13.17 11.60
N ASN A 360 -18.98 -13.54 12.51
CA ASN A 360 -18.64 -13.92 13.87
C ASN A 360 -17.96 -15.29 13.96
N ALA A 361 -17.89 -16.04 12.84
CA ALA A 361 -17.19 -17.30 12.77
C ALA A 361 -15.70 -17.06 12.51
N SER A 362 -14.86 -17.93 13.07
CA SER A 362 -13.43 -17.94 12.77
C SER A 362 -13.18 -18.46 11.36
N ILE A 363 -12.24 -17.83 10.66
CA ILE A 363 -11.78 -18.25 9.34
C ILE A 363 -10.72 -19.34 9.50
N PRO A 364 -10.93 -20.55 8.96
CA PRO A 364 -9.98 -21.65 9.12
C PRO A 364 -8.75 -21.45 8.22
N GLU A 365 -7.66 -22.11 8.58
CA GLU A 365 -6.43 -22.23 7.76
C GLU A 365 -6.64 -23.17 6.58
N ALA A 366 -7.50 -22.75 5.66
CA ALA A 366 -7.91 -23.49 4.47
C ALA A 366 -7.95 -22.58 3.25
N LEU A 367 -7.89 -23.22 2.08
CA LEU A 367 -8.06 -22.53 0.80
C LEU A 367 -9.48 -21.97 0.71
N LEU A 368 -9.59 -20.71 0.35
CA LEU A 368 -10.88 -20.05 0.09
C LEU A 368 -11.09 -20.00 -1.42
N THR A 369 -12.19 -20.57 -1.90
CA THR A 369 -12.53 -20.63 -3.33
C THR A 369 -13.67 -19.69 -3.70
N ASP A 370 -14.38 -19.16 -2.71
CA ASP A 370 -15.40 -18.15 -2.92
C ASP A 370 -14.74 -16.79 -3.14
N PHE A 371 -14.92 -16.24 -4.34
CA PHE A 371 -14.37 -14.94 -4.70
C PHE A 371 -15.06 -13.76 -4.02
N SER A 372 -16.27 -13.96 -3.47
CA SER A 372 -17.02 -12.89 -2.80
C SER A 372 -16.45 -12.50 -1.43
N VAL A 373 -15.55 -13.31 -0.87
CA VAL A 373 -14.94 -13.09 0.46
C VAL A 373 -13.96 -11.90 0.49
N THR A 374 -13.55 -11.42 -0.68
CA THR A 374 -12.57 -10.34 -0.83
C THR A 374 -13.18 -9.11 -1.52
N GLU A 375 -12.63 -7.94 -1.20
CA GLU A 375 -12.99 -6.67 -1.81
C GLU A 375 -11.71 -5.91 -2.20
N GLY A 376 -11.79 -5.13 -3.29
CA GLY A 376 -10.69 -4.30 -3.78
C GLY A 376 -9.59 -5.08 -4.50
N GLY A 377 -8.73 -4.36 -5.23
CA GLY A 377 -7.72 -5.00 -6.09
C GLY A 377 -6.65 -5.77 -5.34
N TYR A 378 -6.20 -5.27 -4.19
CA TYR A 378 -5.14 -5.89 -3.41
C TYR A 378 -5.54 -7.29 -2.89
N GLY A 379 -6.67 -7.39 -2.17
CA GLY A 379 -7.17 -8.66 -1.64
C GLY A 379 -7.49 -9.66 -2.75
N SER A 380 -8.19 -9.21 -3.80
CA SER A 380 -8.46 -10.02 -4.99
C SER A 380 -7.21 -10.56 -5.65
N SER A 381 -6.16 -9.75 -5.80
CA SER A 381 -4.91 -10.19 -6.45
C SER A 381 -4.18 -11.28 -5.66
N LYS A 382 -4.21 -11.18 -4.31
CA LYS A 382 -3.64 -12.17 -3.41
C LYS A 382 -4.44 -13.47 -3.47
N LEU A 383 -5.77 -13.39 -3.42
CA LEU A 383 -6.66 -14.57 -3.52
C LEU A 383 -6.47 -15.33 -4.84
N VAL A 384 -6.44 -14.62 -5.98
CA VAL A 384 -6.17 -15.23 -7.30
C VAL A 384 -4.82 -15.95 -7.31
N SER A 385 -3.80 -15.38 -6.65
CA SER A 385 -2.47 -15.98 -6.55
C SER A 385 -2.45 -17.23 -5.64
N GLU A 386 -3.21 -17.23 -4.53
CA GLU A 386 -3.38 -18.42 -3.68
C GLU A 386 -4.02 -19.57 -4.47
N LEU A 387 -5.09 -19.27 -5.22
CA LEU A 387 -5.79 -20.25 -6.03
C LEU A 387 -4.91 -20.79 -7.18
N MET A 388 -4.12 -19.92 -7.83
CA MET A 388 -3.17 -20.35 -8.85
C MET A 388 -2.11 -21.31 -8.29
N LEU A 389 -1.55 -21.00 -7.12
CA LEU A 389 -0.58 -21.88 -6.46
C LEU A 389 -1.23 -23.20 -6.03
N SER A 390 -2.49 -23.18 -5.62
CA SER A 390 -3.24 -24.41 -5.33
C SER A 390 -3.41 -25.29 -6.59
N GLU A 391 -3.78 -24.70 -7.71
CA GLU A 391 -3.88 -25.41 -8.99
C GLU A 391 -2.52 -25.96 -9.44
N ALA A 392 -1.44 -25.19 -9.29
CA ALA A 392 -0.08 -25.63 -9.59
C ALA A 392 0.38 -26.77 -8.65
N PHE A 393 0.01 -26.72 -7.37
CA PHE A 393 0.25 -27.79 -6.40
C PHE A 393 -0.47 -29.09 -6.82
N ILE A 394 -1.75 -28.99 -7.21
CA ILE A 394 -2.57 -30.15 -7.56
C ILE A 394 -2.17 -30.74 -8.92
N ARG A 395 -2.09 -29.92 -9.97
CA ARG A 395 -1.87 -30.36 -11.36
C ARG A 395 -0.39 -30.60 -11.68
N SER A 396 0.47 -29.67 -11.28
CA SER A 396 1.89 -29.65 -11.65
C SER A 396 2.81 -30.15 -10.55
N LYS A 397 2.27 -30.44 -9.35
CA LYS A 397 3.03 -30.91 -8.18
C LYS A 397 4.10 -29.93 -7.73
N VAL A 398 3.87 -28.62 -7.92
CA VAL A 398 4.73 -27.58 -7.33
C VAL A 398 4.71 -27.74 -5.80
N LYS A 399 5.87 -27.67 -5.17
CA LYS A 399 5.94 -27.59 -3.71
C LYS A 399 5.62 -26.16 -3.31
N SER A 400 4.40 -25.89 -2.84
CA SER A 400 4.01 -24.54 -2.45
C SER A 400 3.27 -24.52 -1.13
N SER A 401 3.33 -23.37 -0.47
CA SER A 401 2.52 -23.04 0.70
C SER A 401 2.26 -21.54 0.74
N VAL A 402 1.21 -21.16 1.46
CA VAL A 402 0.76 -19.77 1.57
C VAL A 402 0.73 -19.38 3.04
N CYS A 403 1.17 -18.15 3.32
CA CYS A 403 1.08 -17.55 4.63
C CYS A 403 0.33 -16.22 4.54
N ARG A 404 -0.88 -16.15 5.11
CA ARG A 404 -1.66 -14.92 5.19
C ARG A 404 -1.17 -14.10 6.38
N VAL A 405 -0.57 -12.95 6.10
CA VAL A 405 0.00 -12.07 7.13
C VAL A 405 -1.02 -11.04 7.59
N GLY A 406 -1.16 -10.91 8.92
CA GLY A 406 -1.97 -9.90 9.59
C GLY A 406 -1.29 -8.53 9.68
N GLN A 407 -1.68 -7.75 10.68
CA GLN A 407 -1.01 -6.47 10.96
C GLN A 407 0.41 -6.73 11.48
N ILE A 408 1.40 -6.22 10.75
CA ILE A 408 2.80 -6.25 11.13
C ILE A 408 3.09 -5.02 12.01
N SER A 409 3.63 -5.24 13.21
CA SER A 409 4.08 -4.17 14.10
C SER A 409 5.59 -3.96 14.04
N GLY A 410 6.07 -2.91 14.71
CA GLY A 410 7.50 -2.68 14.92
C GLY A 410 8.18 -3.88 15.61
N PRO A 411 9.50 -4.02 15.47
CA PRO A 411 10.21 -5.12 16.11
C PRO A 411 10.19 -4.97 17.63
N VAL A 412 10.26 -6.09 18.33
CA VAL A 412 10.34 -6.16 19.80
C VAL A 412 11.64 -6.81 20.24
N GLU A 413 12.01 -6.66 21.51
CA GLU A 413 13.22 -7.27 22.09
C GLU A 413 14.53 -6.85 21.37
N VAL A 414 14.52 -5.64 20.80
CA VAL A 414 15.67 -5.00 20.14
C VAL A 414 15.98 -3.67 20.79
N GLN A 415 17.22 -3.19 20.69
CA GLN A 415 17.63 -1.90 21.27
C GLN A 415 17.03 -0.70 20.53
N SER A 416 16.88 -0.83 19.21
CA SER A 416 16.16 0.13 18.38
C SER A 416 15.43 -0.62 17.27
N GLY A 417 14.36 0.00 16.79
CA GLY A 417 13.47 -0.57 15.80
C GLY A 417 12.65 0.49 15.10
N MET A 418 11.96 0.11 14.03
CA MET A 418 11.08 1.04 13.33
C MET A 418 9.79 0.35 12.92
N TRP A 419 8.68 0.83 13.47
CA TRP A 419 7.38 0.68 12.83
C TRP A 419 7.26 1.71 11.70
N ASN A 420 6.85 1.26 10.52
CA ASN A 420 6.58 2.12 9.37
C ASN A 420 5.62 3.26 9.73
N LYS A 421 6.15 4.49 9.78
CA LYS A 421 5.43 5.71 10.21
C LYS A 421 4.25 6.10 9.32
N HIS A 422 4.16 5.53 8.12
CA HIS A 422 3.08 5.81 7.17
C HIS A 422 1.89 4.85 7.30
N GLU A 423 1.95 3.87 8.20
CA GLU A 423 0.83 2.98 8.47
C GLU A 423 -0.22 3.64 9.37
N TRP A 424 -1.43 3.07 9.38
CA TRP A 424 -2.60 3.66 10.01
C TRP A 424 -2.41 3.91 11.52
N LEU A 425 -1.80 2.98 12.27
CA LEU A 425 -1.62 3.14 13.71
C LEU A 425 -0.51 4.14 14.05
N PRO A 426 0.72 4.05 13.50
CA PRO A 426 1.72 5.09 13.71
C PRO A 426 1.23 6.49 13.32
N SER A 427 0.39 6.59 12.29
CA SER A 427 -0.24 7.85 11.90
C SER A 427 -1.22 8.37 12.96
N ILE A 428 -2.05 7.51 13.57
CA ILE A 428 -2.88 7.88 14.72
C ILE A 428 -2.00 8.41 15.86
N ILE A 429 -0.93 7.71 16.23
CA ILE A 429 -0.05 8.12 17.34
C ILE A 429 0.61 9.48 17.08
N ALA A 430 1.18 9.67 15.89
CA ALA A 430 1.84 10.91 15.51
C ALA A 430 0.86 12.09 15.47
N SER A 431 -0.30 11.91 14.82
CA SER A 431 -1.37 12.92 14.81
C SER A 431 -1.90 13.20 16.21
N SER A 432 -2.02 12.18 17.06
CA SER A 432 -2.51 12.34 18.43
C SER A 432 -1.59 13.23 19.27
N LYS A 433 -0.27 13.15 19.05
CA LYS A 433 0.70 14.04 19.65
C LYS A 433 0.51 15.49 19.20
N HIS A 434 0.30 15.70 17.90
CA HIS A 434 0.09 17.02 17.32
C HIS A 434 -1.23 17.65 17.80
N LEU A 435 -2.32 16.87 17.80
CA LEU A 435 -3.66 17.32 18.22
C LEU A 435 -3.81 17.45 19.74
N GLY A 436 -2.89 16.87 20.53
CA GLY A 436 -3.04 16.77 21.98
C GLY A 436 -4.15 15.81 22.42
N MET A 437 -4.58 14.90 21.52
CA MET A 437 -5.73 14.03 21.71
C MET A 437 -5.41 12.60 21.25
N LEU A 438 -5.60 11.60 22.09
CA LEU A 438 -5.45 10.17 21.79
C LEU A 438 -6.84 9.50 21.84
N PRO A 439 -7.26 8.74 20.82
CA PRO A 439 -8.58 8.12 20.82
C PRO A 439 -8.67 6.99 21.84
N SER A 440 -9.78 6.94 22.59
CA SER A 440 -10.01 5.96 23.65
C SER A 440 -10.34 4.55 23.15
N ILE A 441 -10.74 4.42 21.89
CA ILE A 441 -11.10 3.18 21.20
C ILE A 441 -10.57 3.23 19.77
N LEU A 442 -10.44 2.07 19.15
CA LEU A 442 -10.19 1.95 17.70
C LEU A 442 -11.37 1.22 17.05
N PRO A 443 -12.34 1.91 16.43
CA PRO A 443 -13.54 1.26 15.87
C PRO A 443 -13.18 0.16 14.85
N SER A 444 -13.80 -1.03 14.98
CA SER A 444 -13.54 -2.23 14.17
C SER A 444 -12.11 -2.80 14.24
N LEU A 445 -11.23 -2.18 15.03
CA LEU A 445 -9.79 -2.45 15.14
C LEU A 445 -9.32 -2.52 16.61
N ASP A 446 -10.25 -2.65 17.57
CA ASP A 446 -9.97 -2.56 19.01
C ASP A 446 -9.29 -3.84 19.54
N ARG A 447 -9.52 -4.96 18.83
CA ARG A 447 -8.84 -6.22 19.07
C ARG A 447 -7.44 -6.20 18.45
N ILE A 448 -6.43 -6.22 19.30
CA ILE A 448 -5.03 -6.18 18.88
C ILE A 448 -4.47 -7.60 18.83
N ASP A 449 -4.16 -8.05 17.62
CA ASP A 449 -3.53 -9.32 17.27
C ASP A 449 -2.25 -9.12 16.43
N TRP A 450 -1.56 -8.00 16.64
CA TRP A 450 -0.41 -7.59 15.83
C TRP A 450 0.81 -8.49 16.06
N LEU A 451 1.60 -8.69 14.99
CA LEU A 451 2.84 -9.47 15.02
C LEU A 451 4.07 -8.58 14.84
N PRO A 452 5.02 -8.58 15.79
CA PRO A 452 6.30 -7.91 15.61
C PRO A 452 7.05 -8.44 14.38
N VAL A 453 7.54 -7.55 13.53
CA VAL A 453 8.17 -7.91 12.25
C VAL A 453 9.35 -8.87 12.39
N ASN A 454 10.14 -8.78 13.45
CA ASN A 454 11.27 -9.67 13.71
C ASN A 454 10.82 -11.08 14.12
N GLN A 455 9.77 -11.18 14.95
CA GLN A 455 9.18 -12.47 15.30
C GLN A 455 8.46 -13.10 14.09
N LEU A 456 7.78 -12.30 13.27
CA LEU A 456 7.15 -12.76 12.03
C LEU A 456 8.18 -13.34 11.04
N ALA A 457 9.36 -12.72 10.91
CA ALA A 457 10.43 -13.27 10.07
C ALA A 457 10.87 -14.66 10.54
N GLN A 458 11.04 -14.85 11.85
CA GLN A 458 11.37 -16.14 12.45
C GLN A 458 10.24 -17.18 12.25
N ILE A 459 8.98 -16.78 12.45
CA ILE A 459 7.80 -17.63 12.18
C ILE A 459 7.81 -18.11 10.72
N ILE A 460 8.04 -17.21 9.76
CA ILE A 460 8.10 -17.56 8.34
C ILE A 460 9.19 -18.60 8.08
N LEU A 461 10.38 -18.49 8.68
CA LEU A 461 11.42 -19.50 8.52
C LEU A 461 11.02 -20.86 9.12
N GLU A 462 10.33 -20.89 10.25
CA GLU A 462 9.81 -22.13 10.85
C GLU A 462 8.77 -22.81 9.96
N LEU A 463 7.81 -22.04 9.42
CA LEU A 463 6.79 -22.54 8.49
C LEU A 463 7.36 -23.03 7.15
N ASN A 464 8.54 -22.53 6.78
CA ASN A 464 9.27 -22.93 5.58
C ASN A 464 10.23 -24.10 5.80
N GLU A 465 10.32 -24.64 7.02
CA GLU A 465 11.34 -25.62 7.41
C GLU A 465 12.79 -25.13 7.16
N LEU A 466 12.99 -23.81 7.19
CA LEU A 466 14.29 -23.15 7.02
C LEU A 466 15.01 -22.84 8.33
N ASP A 467 14.31 -22.95 9.47
CA ASP A 467 14.86 -22.66 10.80
C ASP A 467 15.94 -23.68 11.24
N SER A 468 15.81 -24.94 10.82
CA SER A 468 16.74 -26.02 11.16
C SER A 468 17.08 -26.88 9.93
N ILE A 469 18.08 -27.75 10.04
CA ILE A 469 18.48 -28.65 8.95
C ILE A 469 17.34 -29.65 8.70
N PRO A 470 16.86 -29.85 7.45
CA PRO A 470 15.74 -30.73 7.17
C PRO A 470 15.99 -32.17 7.63
N SER A 471 15.27 -32.61 8.66
CA SER A 471 15.25 -34.02 9.08
C SER A 471 14.25 -34.81 8.24
N SER A 472 14.77 -35.53 7.24
CA SER A 472 14.15 -36.61 6.42
C SER A 472 12.64 -36.52 6.09
N SER A 473 12.38 -36.39 4.79
CA SER A 473 11.13 -36.63 4.02
C SER A 473 9.85 -36.96 4.81
N THR A 474 9.08 -35.93 5.13
CA THR A 474 7.64 -36.08 5.28
C THR A 474 7.01 -36.27 3.90
N SER A 475 6.01 -37.12 3.79
CA SER A 475 5.20 -37.22 2.56
C SER A 475 4.54 -35.85 2.31
N PRO A 476 4.50 -35.36 1.05
CA PRO A 476 3.84 -34.11 0.75
C PRO A 476 2.38 -34.15 1.25
N PRO A 477 1.87 -33.05 1.85
CA PRO A 477 0.52 -33.02 2.35
C PRO A 477 -0.49 -33.21 1.21
N PRO A 478 -1.70 -33.74 1.50
CA PRO A 478 -2.72 -33.96 0.48
C PRO A 478 -3.25 -32.66 -0.14
N PHE A 479 -3.10 -31.54 0.56
CA PHE A 479 -3.49 -30.20 0.13
C PHE A 479 -2.35 -29.22 0.36
N MET A 480 -2.36 -28.12 -0.41
CA MET A 480 -1.40 -27.03 -0.23
C MET A 480 -1.56 -26.43 1.18
N PRO A 481 -0.49 -26.34 1.99
CA PRO A 481 -0.56 -25.71 3.31
C PRO A 481 -0.94 -24.23 3.22
N ILE A 482 -1.90 -23.83 4.04
CA ILE A 482 -2.31 -22.45 4.26
C ILE A 482 -2.05 -22.13 5.73
N PHE A 483 -1.39 -21.02 6.01
CA PHE A 483 -1.05 -20.55 7.35
C PHE A 483 -1.63 -19.18 7.59
N HIS A 484 -2.04 -18.90 8.82
CA HIS A 484 -2.42 -17.58 9.29
C HIS A 484 -1.37 -17.08 10.28
N THR A 485 -0.73 -15.97 9.95
CA THR A 485 0.21 -15.30 10.86
C THR A 485 -0.46 -14.05 11.41
N VAL A 486 -1.27 -14.29 12.43
CA VAL A 486 -1.85 -13.30 13.35
C VAL A 486 -1.51 -13.73 14.78
N ASN A 487 -1.42 -12.80 15.73
CA ASN A 487 -1.15 -13.16 17.11
C ASN A 487 -2.39 -13.87 17.72
N PRO A 488 -2.29 -15.14 18.16
CA PRO A 488 -3.42 -15.85 18.76
C PRO A 488 -3.86 -15.24 20.11
N SER A 489 -2.95 -14.51 20.76
CA SER A 489 -3.18 -13.86 22.04
C SER A 489 -3.52 -12.38 21.84
N THR A 490 -4.78 -12.01 22.03
CA THR A 490 -5.25 -10.65 21.75
C THR A 490 -5.20 -9.73 22.97
N THR A 491 -5.11 -8.43 22.73
CA THR A 491 -5.14 -7.37 23.74
C THR A 491 -6.13 -6.27 23.34
N PRO A 492 -6.95 -5.72 24.25
CA PRO A 492 -7.77 -4.58 23.92
C PRO A 492 -6.94 -3.29 23.87
N TRP A 493 -7.21 -2.41 22.92
CA TRP A 493 -6.54 -1.11 22.77
C TRP A 493 -6.49 -0.31 24.07
N SER A 494 -7.61 -0.30 24.81
CA SER A 494 -7.73 0.39 26.11
C SER A 494 -6.63 0.05 27.12
N SER A 495 -6.07 -1.16 27.07
CA SER A 495 -5.01 -1.59 27.98
C SER A 495 -3.63 -1.02 27.64
N LEU A 496 -3.43 -0.57 26.40
CA LEU A 496 -2.17 0.02 25.92
C LEU A 496 -2.14 1.55 26.09
N LEU A 497 -3.32 2.18 26.15
CA LEU A 497 -3.49 3.64 26.26
C LEU A 497 -2.64 4.31 27.36
N PRO A 498 -2.51 3.78 28.59
CA PRO A 498 -1.74 4.46 29.64
C PRO A 498 -0.27 4.63 29.26
N THR A 499 0.34 3.60 28.66
CA THR A 499 1.76 3.64 28.26
C THR A 499 1.98 4.53 27.06
N ILE A 500 1.06 4.50 26.09
CA ILE A 500 1.12 5.38 24.91
C ILE A 500 0.98 6.84 25.34
N LYS A 501 0.00 7.17 26.20
CA LYS A 501 -0.17 8.51 26.75
C LYS A 501 1.08 8.98 27.50
N ALA A 502 1.70 8.12 28.31
CA ALA A 502 2.93 8.44 29.02
C ALA A 502 4.07 8.82 28.05
N HIS A 503 4.18 8.14 26.90
CA HIS A 503 5.15 8.45 25.86
C HIS A 503 4.84 9.73 25.07
N LEU A 504 3.56 9.99 24.77
CA LEU A 504 3.17 11.19 24.01
C LEU A 504 3.29 12.48 24.84
N GLY A 505 3.16 12.37 26.16
CA GLY A 505 3.31 13.48 27.10
C GLY A 505 2.03 13.76 27.89
N SER A 506 2.18 14.35 29.08
CA SER A 506 1.07 14.59 30.02
C SER A 506 -0.01 15.55 29.51
N SER A 507 0.29 16.35 28.50
CA SER A 507 -0.68 17.26 27.85
C SER A 507 -1.72 16.51 27.02
N VAL A 508 -1.39 15.32 26.49
CA VAL A 508 -2.29 14.54 25.63
C VAL A 508 -3.46 13.98 26.42
N GLN A 509 -4.68 14.29 25.98
CA GLN A 509 -5.91 13.78 26.60
C GLN A 509 -6.42 12.55 25.85
N ILE A 510 -6.94 11.58 26.61
CA ILE A 510 -7.66 10.46 26.02
C ILE A 510 -9.09 10.94 25.76
N VAL A 511 -9.56 10.87 24.52
CA VAL A 511 -10.84 11.41 24.08
C VAL A 511 -11.67 10.35 23.34
N PRO A 512 -13.00 10.49 23.24
CA PRO A 512 -13.82 9.65 22.38
C PRO A 512 -13.34 9.69 20.92
N TRP A 513 -13.51 8.59 20.20
CA TRP A 513 -13.09 8.47 18.79
C TRP A 513 -13.71 9.56 17.90
N ASP A 514 -15.02 9.81 18.02
CA ASP A 514 -15.71 10.83 17.22
C ASP A 514 -15.08 12.23 17.43
N THR A 515 -14.68 12.55 18.66
CA THR A 515 -14.00 13.82 18.97
C THR A 515 -12.63 13.89 18.28
N TRP A 516 -11.87 12.81 18.34
CA TRP A 516 -10.57 12.73 17.67
C TRP A 516 -10.70 12.86 16.15
N LEU A 517 -11.64 12.11 15.54
CA LEU A 517 -11.85 12.10 14.09
C LEU A 517 -12.36 13.45 13.56
N LEU A 518 -13.28 14.10 14.27
CA LEU A 518 -13.75 15.45 13.93
C LEU A 518 -12.61 16.48 14.01
N THR A 519 -11.76 16.39 15.04
CA THR A 519 -10.62 17.29 15.21
C THR A 519 -9.57 17.06 14.11
N LEU A 520 -9.31 15.79 13.76
CA LEU A 520 -8.44 15.43 12.65
C LEU A 520 -8.96 16.02 11.33
N ARG A 521 -10.26 15.88 11.05
CA ARG A 521 -10.88 16.46 9.85
C ARG A 521 -10.73 17.99 9.82
N ALA A 522 -11.02 18.68 10.92
CA ALA A 522 -10.88 20.14 11.00
C ALA A 522 -9.43 20.60 10.83
N SER A 523 -8.46 19.79 11.25
CA SER A 523 -7.04 20.11 11.11
C SER A 523 -6.50 19.98 9.68
N GLN A 524 -7.30 19.48 8.73
CA GLN A 524 -6.93 19.39 7.31
C GLN A 524 -6.72 20.78 6.67
N GLU A 525 -7.39 21.80 7.19
CA GLU A 525 -7.24 23.20 6.74
C GLU A 525 -5.96 23.87 7.29
N GLY A 526 -5.22 23.20 8.18
CA GLY A 526 -3.96 23.67 8.77
C GLY A 526 -2.73 23.10 8.07
N ALA A 527 -1.79 23.96 7.68
CA ALA A 527 -0.67 23.67 6.76
C ALA A 527 0.47 22.74 7.28
N GLU A 528 0.22 21.75 8.15
CA GLU A 528 1.28 20.90 8.73
C GLU A 528 1.05 19.38 8.59
N ILE A 529 0.84 18.90 7.36
CA ILE A 529 0.68 17.47 7.01
C ILE A 529 1.82 16.58 7.56
N ALA A 530 3.05 17.10 7.69
CA ALA A 530 4.19 16.35 8.19
C ALA A 530 4.08 15.97 9.67
N GLN A 531 3.46 16.83 10.48
CA GLN A 531 3.25 16.61 11.92
C GLN A 531 1.90 15.93 12.20
N ASN A 532 0.99 15.97 11.23
CA ASN A 532 -0.34 15.39 11.31
C ASN A 532 -0.61 14.37 10.17
N PRO A 533 0.14 13.26 10.13
CA PRO A 533 0.08 12.30 9.03
C PRO A 533 -1.27 11.57 8.89
N GLY A 534 -2.06 11.50 9.96
CA GLY A 534 -3.39 10.89 9.98
C GLY A 534 -4.36 11.49 8.95
N ILE A 535 -4.20 12.76 8.56
CA ILE A 535 -5.02 13.40 7.52
C ILE A 535 -4.99 12.59 6.21
N LYS A 536 -3.85 11.99 5.88
CA LYS A 536 -3.69 11.17 4.64
C LYS A 536 -4.50 9.87 4.65
N LEU A 537 -4.97 9.45 5.83
CA LEU A 537 -5.70 8.21 6.04
C LEU A 537 -7.10 8.47 6.59
N LEU A 538 -7.62 9.69 6.44
CA LEU A 538 -8.94 10.07 6.94
C LEU A 538 -10.04 9.15 6.40
N ASP A 539 -10.05 8.87 5.09
CA ASP A 539 -11.02 7.94 4.46
C ASP A 539 -10.99 6.54 5.09
N PHE A 540 -9.79 6.06 5.44
CA PHE A 540 -9.62 4.76 6.10
C PHE A 540 -10.20 4.79 7.52
N TYR A 541 -9.94 5.85 8.28
CA TYR A 541 -10.49 6.02 9.63
C TYR A 541 -12.01 6.17 9.63
N GLU A 542 -12.57 6.88 8.65
CA GLU A 542 -14.02 7.00 8.48
C GLU A 542 -14.66 5.67 8.08
N ALA A 543 -14.01 4.87 7.25
CA ALA A 543 -14.47 3.52 6.93
C ALA A 543 -14.46 2.62 8.19
N ALA A 544 -13.38 2.67 8.98
CA ALA A 544 -13.29 1.95 10.25
C ALA A 544 -14.38 2.39 11.25
N ASP A 545 -14.65 3.69 11.33
CA ASP A 545 -15.73 4.26 12.15
C ASP A 545 -17.12 3.73 11.76
N ARG A 546 -17.47 3.81 10.46
CA ARG A 546 -18.75 3.29 9.95
C ARG A 546 -18.93 1.82 10.29
N MET A 547 -17.90 1.02 10.13
CA MET A 547 -17.95 -0.42 10.40
C MET A 547 -18.05 -0.71 11.91
N GLY A 548 -17.31 0.02 12.74
CA GLY A 548 -17.43 -0.08 14.19
C GLY A 548 -18.83 0.29 14.69
N LYS A 549 -19.46 1.33 14.12
CA LYS A 549 -20.84 1.73 14.43
C LYS A 549 -21.88 0.68 14.05
N LEU A 550 -21.59 -0.14 13.03
CA LEU A 550 -22.40 -1.30 12.64
C LEU A 550 -22.11 -2.56 13.48
N GLY A 551 -21.17 -2.50 14.44
CA GLY A 551 -20.74 -3.65 15.22
C GLY A 551 -19.95 -4.68 14.41
N LEU A 552 -19.39 -4.28 13.26
CA LEU A 552 -18.66 -5.15 12.34
C LEU A 552 -17.16 -5.12 12.66
N GLU A 553 -16.72 -6.08 13.46
CA GLU A 553 -15.30 -6.32 13.76
C GLU A 553 -14.60 -7.10 12.64
N LEU A 554 -13.26 -7.04 12.61
CA LEU A 554 -12.47 -7.94 11.78
C LEU A 554 -12.72 -9.40 12.18
N SER A 555 -12.89 -10.31 11.22
CA SER A 555 -13.07 -11.73 11.54
C SER A 555 -11.85 -12.31 12.26
N MET A 556 -12.11 -13.28 13.13
CA MET A 556 -11.06 -14.05 13.78
C MET A 556 -10.45 -15.01 12.76
N LEU A 557 -9.14 -15.16 12.77
CA LEU A 557 -8.45 -16.17 11.96
C LEU A 557 -7.94 -17.27 12.88
N GLU A 558 -8.22 -18.53 12.55
CA GLU A 558 -7.66 -19.68 13.27
C GLU A 558 -6.16 -19.79 12.98
N THR A 559 -5.38 -20.22 13.96
CA THR A 559 -3.91 -20.35 13.88
C THR A 559 -3.43 -21.76 14.24
N VAL A 560 -4.34 -22.74 14.28
CA VAL A 560 -4.12 -24.11 14.80
C VAL A 560 -2.96 -24.83 14.13
N ASN A 561 -2.84 -24.77 12.80
CA ASN A 561 -1.76 -25.37 12.04
C ASN A 561 -0.49 -24.54 12.10
N THR A 562 -0.60 -23.21 12.06
CA THR A 562 0.54 -22.31 12.21
C THR A 562 1.21 -22.49 13.57
N GLU A 563 0.47 -22.57 14.68
CA GLU A 563 1.00 -22.82 16.03
C GLU A 563 1.60 -24.22 16.20
N LYS A 564 1.13 -25.22 15.43
CA LYS A 564 1.75 -26.55 15.43
C LYS A 564 3.14 -26.53 14.81
N MET A 565 3.33 -25.72 13.77
CA MET A 565 4.57 -25.67 13.00
C MET A 565 5.54 -24.59 13.48
N SER A 566 5.03 -23.51 14.05
CA SER A 566 5.83 -22.41 14.56
C SER A 566 5.84 -22.39 16.08
N LYS A 567 7.00 -22.70 16.66
CA LYS A 567 7.25 -22.56 18.09
C LYS A 567 7.16 -21.08 18.48
N THR A 568 7.69 -20.18 17.66
CA THR A 568 7.67 -18.74 17.93
C THR A 568 6.25 -18.20 18.05
N LEU A 569 5.34 -18.57 17.15
CA LEU A 569 3.93 -18.13 17.25
C LEU A 569 3.23 -18.74 18.45
N LYS A 570 3.43 -20.04 18.70
CA LYS A 570 2.81 -20.77 19.80
C LYS A 570 3.18 -20.22 21.18
N GLU A 571 4.43 -19.79 21.35
CA GLU A 571 4.94 -19.22 22.60
C GLU A 571 4.69 -17.71 22.70
N MET A 572 4.16 -17.09 21.64
CA MET A 572 3.94 -15.66 21.58
C MET A 572 2.87 -15.21 22.59
N GLY A 573 3.27 -14.27 23.44
CA GLY A 573 2.35 -13.57 24.31
C GLY A 573 1.50 -12.54 23.57
N LYS A 574 0.52 -11.99 24.28
CA LYS A 574 -0.26 -10.86 23.81
C LYS A 574 0.62 -9.61 23.67
N VAL A 575 0.24 -8.66 22.81
CA VAL A 575 0.90 -7.35 22.73
C VAL A 575 0.88 -6.66 24.10
N THR A 576 2.04 -6.33 24.64
CA THR A 576 2.16 -5.76 25.98
C THR A 576 2.41 -4.25 25.96
N PRO A 577 2.14 -3.54 27.07
CA PRO A 577 2.49 -2.13 27.18
C PRO A 577 4.00 -1.86 26.99
N GLU A 578 4.86 -2.79 27.42
CA GLU A 578 6.32 -2.68 27.24
C GLU A 578 6.70 -2.62 25.75
N TRP A 579 6.07 -3.46 24.91
CA TRP A 579 6.30 -3.42 23.45
C TRP A 579 5.92 -2.07 22.85
N MET A 580 4.85 -1.44 23.36
CA MET A 580 4.42 -0.11 22.92
C MET A 580 5.34 1.03 23.39
N GLY A 581 6.14 0.80 24.43
CA GLY A 581 7.11 1.77 24.95
C GLY A 581 8.52 1.63 24.37
N SER A 582 8.75 0.66 23.46
CA SER A 582 10.08 0.27 22.99
C SER A 582 10.46 0.84 21.60
N GLY A 583 9.79 1.89 21.11
CA GLY A 583 9.94 2.38 19.72
C GLY A 583 9.78 3.87 19.53
#